data_AF-A0A0N7Z9B4-F1
#
_entry.id   AF-A0A0N7Z9B4-F1
#
_cell.length_a   1.000
_cell.length_b   1.000
_cell.length_c   1.000
_cell.angle_alpha   90.00
_cell.angle_beta   90.00
_cell.angle_gamma   90.00
#
_symmetry.space_group_name_H-M   'P 1'
#
loop_
_entity.id
_entity.type
_entity.pdbx_description
1 polymer ?
#
loop_
_entity_poly.entity_id
_entity_poly.type
_entity_poly.pdbx_seq_one_letter_code
_entity_poly.pdbx_strand_id
1 'polypeptide(L)'
;MAHQRTLPQSKEALLKSYTSRLKDDVKSMLENFEEIVKLAKGENETQMSRYTQAEQDTFEMHVRAANMVRAGESLMKLVSDIKQYLILNDFPSVNEGIAQNSKLFRTKQAECDQKLMTLRDDMAADLYDLEEEYYNSIYKV
;
A
#
# COMPACT_ATOMS: atom_id res chain seq x y z
N MET A 1 -19.76 -9.04 -11.54
CA MET A 1 -20.02 -9.12 -10.08
C MET A 1 -18.69 -9.01 -9.36
N ALA A 2 -18.49 -7.92 -8.61
CA ALA A 2 -17.25 -7.71 -7.87
C ALA A 2 -17.14 -8.80 -6.80
N HIS A 3 -16.12 -9.66 -6.90
CA HIS A 3 -15.82 -10.61 -5.84
C HIS A 3 -15.47 -9.81 -4.59
N GLN A 4 -16.37 -9.82 -3.61
CA GLN A 4 -16.14 -9.26 -2.29
C GLN A 4 -15.08 -10.16 -1.63
N ARG A 5 -13.80 -9.82 -1.82
CA ARG A 5 -12.67 -10.52 -1.20
C ARG A 5 -12.83 -10.39 0.31
N THR A 6 -13.26 -11.45 0.97
CA THR A 6 -13.30 -11.57 2.43
C THR A 6 -11.90 -11.36 2.96
N LEU A 7 -11.71 -10.33 3.78
CA LEU A 7 -10.41 -10.02 4.36
C LEU A 7 -10.07 -11.10 5.41
N PRO A 8 -8.80 -11.55 5.49
CA PRO A 8 -8.35 -12.37 6.61
C PRO A 8 -8.67 -11.68 7.94
N GLN A 9 -9.15 -12.43 8.93
CA GLN A 9 -9.57 -11.92 10.25
C GLN A 9 -8.50 -11.05 10.93
N SER A 10 -7.21 -11.35 10.71
CA SER A 10 -6.08 -10.54 11.20
C SER A 10 -6.01 -9.14 10.58
N LYS A 11 -6.39 -8.99 9.29
CA LYS A 11 -6.45 -7.69 8.62
C LYS A 11 -7.61 -6.84 9.14
N GLU A 12 -8.77 -7.45 9.37
CA GLU A 12 -9.91 -6.73 9.94
C GLU A 12 -9.63 -6.26 11.38
N ALA A 13 -8.99 -7.11 12.19
CA ALA A 13 -8.57 -6.75 13.54
C ALA A 13 -7.58 -5.56 13.52
N LEU A 14 -6.63 -5.56 12.59
CA LEU A 14 -5.68 -4.46 12.40
C LEU A 14 -6.38 -3.16 11.98
N LEU A 15 -7.31 -3.20 11.03
CA LEU A 15 -8.06 -2.02 10.61
C LEU A 15 -8.96 -1.46 11.73
N LYS A 16 -9.53 -2.35 12.55
CA LYS A 16 -10.25 -1.96 13.76
C LYS A 16 -9.33 -1.29 14.79
N SER A 17 -8.10 -1.79 14.98
CA SER A 17 -7.16 -1.16 15.93
C SER A 17 -6.71 0.22 15.46
N TYR A 18 -6.48 0.42 14.15
CA TYR A 18 -6.24 1.74 13.56
C TYR A 18 -7.40 2.71 13.81
N THR A 19 -8.63 2.23 13.65
CA THR A 19 -9.84 3.04 13.89
C THR A 19 -9.98 3.41 15.37
N SER A 20 -9.71 2.46 16.29
CA SER A 20 -9.72 2.74 17.73
C SER A 20 -8.69 3.81 18.08
N ARG A 21 -7.44 3.60 17.66
CA ARG A 21 -6.34 4.52 17.92
C ARG A 21 -6.63 5.94 17.42
N LEU A 22 -7.16 6.08 16.20
CA LEU A 22 -7.58 7.38 15.67
C LEU A 22 -8.60 8.07 16.58
N LYS A 23 -9.64 7.34 17.01
CA LYS A 23 -10.69 7.89 17.87
C LYS A 23 -10.14 8.28 19.23
N ASP A 24 -9.31 7.43 19.82
CA ASP A 24 -8.74 7.63 21.15
C ASP A 24 -7.80 8.84 21.16
N ASP A 25 -6.91 8.97 20.16
CA ASP A 25 -5.98 10.09 20.04
C ASP A 25 -6.71 11.42 19.77
N VAL A 26 -7.69 11.45 18.87
CA VAL A 26 -8.49 12.67 18.58
C VAL A 26 -9.31 13.09 19.80
N LYS A 27 -9.95 12.13 20.48
CA LYS A 27 -10.70 12.38 21.71
C LYS A 27 -9.79 12.96 22.80
N SER A 28 -8.63 12.35 23.01
CA SER A 28 -7.62 12.84 23.95
C SER A 28 -7.19 14.29 23.64
N MET A 29 -6.97 14.63 22.37
CA MET A 29 -6.63 16.00 21.98
C MET A 29 -7.75 17.00 22.33
N LEU A 30 -9.00 16.63 22.03
CA LEU A 30 -10.17 17.48 22.34
C LEU A 30 -10.33 17.68 23.84
N GLU A 31 -10.33 16.60 24.62
CA GLU A 31 -10.51 16.65 26.08
C GLU A 31 -9.40 17.47 26.76
N ASN A 32 -8.13 17.29 26.36
CA ASN A 32 -7.04 18.10 26.92
C ASN A 32 -7.17 19.58 26.55
N PHE A 33 -7.60 19.90 25.32
CA PHE A 33 -7.82 21.27 24.89
C PHE A 33 -8.97 21.95 25.66
N GLU A 34 -10.12 21.28 25.78
CA GLU A 34 -11.27 21.78 26.53
C GLU A 34 -10.89 22.12 27.98
N GLU A 35 -10.08 21.27 28.60
CA GLU A 35 -9.64 21.45 29.97
C GLU A 35 -8.62 22.60 30.12
N ILE A 36 -7.71 22.79 29.17
CA ILE A 36 -6.87 24.00 29.12
C ILE A 36 -7.74 25.26 29.06
N VAL A 37 -8.78 25.26 28.22
CA VAL A 37 -9.71 26.39 28.12
C VAL A 37 -10.47 26.61 29.44
N LYS A 38 -10.89 25.55 30.14
CA LYS A 38 -11.54 25.67 31.46
C LYS A 38 -10.60 26.29 32.50
N LEU A 39 -9.36 25.80 32.60
CA LEU A 39 -8.37 26.34 33.52
C LEU A 39 -8.07 27.81 33.23
N ALA A 40 -8.00 28.19 31.95
CA ALA A 40 -7.68 29.56 31.54
C ALA A 40 -8.75 30.60 31.92
N LYS A 41 -9.99 30.16 32.17
CA LYS A 41 -11.07 31.06 32.61
C LYS A 41 -10.94 31.51 34.06
N GLY A 42 -10.22 30.75 34.90
CA GLY A 42 -10.04 31.09 36.32
C GLY A 42 -11.33 31.11 37.15
N GLU A 43 -12.39 30.42 36.70
CA GLU A 43 -13.71 30.40 37.36
C GLU A 43 -13.76 29.46 38.59
N ASN A 44 -12.69 28.72 38.88
CA ASN A 44 -12.65 27.76 39.98
C ASN A 44 -12.29 28.45 41.30
N GLU A 45 -13.29 28.75 42.12
CA GLU A 45 -13.06 29.14 43.52
C GLU A 45 -12.59 27.93 44.33
N THR A 46 -11.34 27.99 44.80
CA THR A 46 -10.75 26.98 45.68
C THR A 46 -10.39 27.58 47.03
N GLN A 47 -10.25 26.73 48.05
CA GLN A 47 -9.80 27.10 49.39
C GLN A 47 -8.29 27.47 49.45
N MET A 48 -7.59 27.48 48.30
CA MET A 48 -6.17 27.78 48.21
C MET A 48 -5.90 29.28 48.00
N SER A 49 -4.68 29.71 48.31
CA SER A 49 -4.19 31.02 47.92
C SER A 49 -4.18 31.15 46.40
N ARG A 50 -4.54 32.34 45.88
CA ARG A 50 -4.54 32.64 44.43
C ARG A 50 -3.21 32.34 43.76
N TYR A 51 -2.09 32.59 44.46
CA TYR A 51 -0.76 32.30 43.93
C TYR A 51 -0.54 30.79 43.74
N THR A 52 -0.92 29.98 44.73
CA THR A 52 -0.81 28.53 44.67
C THR A 52 -1.72 27.94 43.58
N GLN A 53 -2.94 28.47 43.44
CA GLN A 53 -3.86 28.03 42.38
C GLN A 53 -3.30 28.32 40.99
N ALA A 54 -2.77 29.52 40.76
CA ALA A 54 -2.20 29.91 39.47
C ALA A 54 -1.03 29.01 39.04
N GLU A 55 -0.14 28.65 39.97
CA GLU A 55 0.96 27.73 39.71
C GLU A 55 0.46 26.31 39.39
N GLN A 56 -0.55 25.82 40.13
CA GLN A 56 -1.17 24.52 39.85
C GLN A 56 -1.82 24.49 38.47
N ASP A 57 -2.63 25.50 38.14
CA ASP A 57 -3.32 25.59 36.85
C ASP A 57 -2.31 25.65 35.69
N THR A 58 -1.22 26.40 35.87
CA THR A 58 -0.13 26.48 34.89
C THR A 58 0.53 25.12 34.66
N PHE A 59 0.85 24.39 35.73
CA PHE A 59 1.42 23.06 35.63
C PHE A 59 0.47 22.07 34.94
N GLU A 60 -0.81 22.11 35.29
CA GLU A 60 -1.81 21.26 34.67
C GLU A 60 -2.00 21.57 33.18
N MET A 61 -2.06 22.85 32.80
CA MET A 61 -2.08 23.27 31.39
C MET A 61 -0.89 22.73 30.61
N HIS A 62 0.32 22.76 31.20
CA HIS A 62 1.52 22.19 30.56
C HIS A 62 1.41 20.69 30.33
N VAL A 63 0.94 19.94 31.32
CA VAL A 63 0.75 18.48 31.19
C VAL A 63 -0.29 18.18 30.11
N ARG A 64 -1.40 18.93 30.08
CA ARG A 64 -2.44 18.76 29.06
C ARG A 64 -1.94 19.08 27.66
N ALA A 65 -1.16 20.15 27.50
CA ALA A 65 -0.53 20.48 26.22
C ALA A 65 0.44 19.37 25.76
N ALA A 66 1.25 18.82 26.68
CA ALA A 66 2.13 17.69 26.37
C ALA A 66 1.36 16.44 25.94
N ASN A 67 0.22 16.15 26.57
CA ASN A 67 -0.66 15.05 26.18
C ASN A 67 -1.22 15.23 24.76
N MET A 68 -1.58 16.45 24.37
CA MET A 68 -2.02 16.75 23.00
C MET A 68 -0.91 16.50 21.97
N VAL A 69 0.33 16.93 22.27
CA VAL A 69 1.49 16.68 21.39
C VAL A 69 1.72 15.18 21.23
N ARG A 70 1.67 14.42 22.32
CA ARG A 70 1.83 12.96 22.29
C ARG A 70 0.76 12.27 21.44
N ALA A 71 -0.50 12.70 21.54
CA ALA A 71 -1.58 12.20 20.69
C ALA A 71 -1.32 12.54 19.21
N GLY A 72 -0.84 13.75 18.91
CA GLY A 72 -0.42 14.14 17.56
C GLY A 72 0.70 13.26 16.98
N GLU A 73 1.73 12.95 17.78
CA GLU A 73 2.77 12.00 17.38
C GLU A 73 2.23 10.59 17.13
N SER A 74 1.29 10.13 17.96
CA SER A 74 0.63 8.85 17.78
C SER A 74 -0.15 8.79 16.45
N LEU A 75 -0.85 9.88 16.09
CA LEU A 75 -1.52 10.01 14.79
C LEU A 75 -0.54 10.00 13.61
N MET A 76 0.63 10.66 13.73
CA MET A 76 1.67 10.60 12.70
C MET A 76 2.18 9.17 12.47
N LYS A 77 2.37 8.40 13.55
CA LYS A 77 2.73 6.97 13.46
C LYS A 77 1.61 6.17 12.79
N LEU A 78 0.35 6.40 13.15
CA LEU A 78 -0.80 5.75 12.52
C LEU A 78 -0.84 5.99 11.00
N VAL A 79 -0.58 7.21 10.54
CA VAL A 79 -0.49 7.53 9.10
C VAL A 79 0.62 6.72 8.42
N SER A 80 1.77 6.58 9.07
CA SER A 80 2.87 5.74 8.56
C SER A 80 2.46 4.27 8.46
N ASP A 81 1.81 3.74 9.49
CA ASP A 81 1.34 2.35 9.53
C ASP A 81 0.33 2.07 8.41
N ILE A 82 -0.59 3.02 8.14
CA ILE A 82 -1.57 2.92 7.04
C ILE A 82 -0.87 2.92 5.68
N LYS A 83 0.12 3.79 5.47
CA LYS A 83 0.90 3.80 4.21
C LYS A 83 1.60 2.46 3.99
N GLN A 84 2.25 1.94 5.03
CA GLN A 84 2.92 0.64 4.96
C GLN A 84 1.92 -0.48 4.66
N TYR A 85 0.75 -0.47 5.30
CA TYR A 85 -0.33 -1.42 5.01
C TYR A 85 -0.75 -1.36 3.54
N LEU A 86 -1.01 -0.17 2.98
CA LEU A 86 -1.44 -0.02 1.59
C LEU A 86 -0.39 -0.50 0.59
N ILE A 87 0.87 -0.12 0.79
CA ILE A 87 1.99 -0.55 -0.06
C ILE A 87 2.12 -2.09 -0.01
N LEU A 88 2.08 -2.68 1.19
CA LEU A 88 2.29 -4.11 1.35
C LEU A 88 1.12 -4.96 0.81
N ASN A 89 -0.11 -4.46 0.92
CA ASN A 89 -1.29 -5.20 0.47
C ASN A 89 -1.45 -5.25 -1.05
N ASP A 90 -0.76 -4.38 -1.80
CA ASP A 90 -0.82 -4.37 -3.26
C ASP A 90 0.18 -5.35 -3.91
N PHE A 91 1.26 -5.71 -3.21
CA PHE A 91 2.28 -6.63 -3.74
C PHE A 91 1.74 -7.99 -4.20
N PRO A 92 0.80 -8.66 -3.52
CA PRO A 92 0.25 -9.92 -4.01
C PRO A 92 -0.42 -9.79 -5.38
N SER A 93 -1.25 -8.75 -5.58
CA SER A 93 -1.94 -8.51 -6.86
C SER A 93 -0.94 -8.13 -7.96
N VAL A 94 0.05 -7.31 -7.64
CA VAL A 94 1.15 -6.95 -8.57
C VAL A 94 1.95 -8.19 -8.96
N ASN A 95 2.28 -9.06 -8.00
CA ASN A 95 3.00 -10.31 -8.27
C ASN A 95 2.18 -11.29 -9.12
N GLU A 96 0.87 -11.40 -8.88
CA GLU A 96 -0.03 -12.16 -9.76
C GLU A 96 0.00 -11.62 -11.20
N GLY A 97 -0.07 -10.30 -11.38
CA GLY A 97 0.04 -9.66 -12.69
C GLY A 97 1.38 -9.94 -13.39
N ILE A 98 2.50 -9.86 -12.65
CA ILE A 98 3.84 -10.21 -13.17
C ILE A 98 3.91 -11.68 -13.58
N ALA A 99 3.38 -12.58 -12.76
CA ALA A 99 3.37 -14.03 -13.04
C ALA A 99 2.53 -14.35 -14.28
N GLN A 100 1.35 -13.72 -14.41
CA GLN A 100 0.48 -13.87 -15.58
C GLN A 100 1.16 -13.35 -16.85
N ASN A 101 1.76 -12.16 -16.81
CA ASN A 101 2.48 -11.59 -17.96
C ASN A 101 3.68 -12.45 -18.35
N SER A 102 4.46 -12.91 -17.37
CA SER A 102 5.57 -13.83 -17.59
C SER A 102 5.13 -15.10 -18.31
N LYS A 103 3.99 -15.68 -17.89
CA LYS A 103 3.42 -16.86 -18.55
C LYS A 103 2.99 -16.55 -19.98
N LEU A 104 2.27 -15.44 -20.19
CA LEU A 104 1.82 -15.00 -21.52
C LEU A 104 2.99 -14.82 -22.48
N PHE A 105 4.06 -14.15 -22.05
CA PHE A 105 5.23 -13.91 -22.90
C PHE A 105 5.97 -15.20 -23.22
N ARG A 106 6.10 -16.14 -22.28
CA ARG A 106 6.67 -17.46 -22.55
C ARG A 106 5.85 -18.25 -23.58
N THR A 107 4.52 -18.20 -23.48
CA THR A 107 3.65 -18.85 -24.47
C THR A 107 3.82 -18.22 -25.85
N LYS A 108 3.79 -16.89 -25.94
CA LYS A 108 4.02 -16.19 -27.22
C LYS A 108 5.39 -16.46 -27.81
N GLN A 109 6.42 -16.55 -26.98
CA GLN A 109 7.77 -16.91 -27.41
C GLN A 109 7.77 -18.31 -28.04
N ALA A 110 7.22 -19.31 -27.35
CA ALA A 110 7.15 -20.68 -27.87
C ALA A 110 6.35 -20.78 -29.19
N GLU A 111 5.24 -20.05 -29.31
CA GLU A 111 4.47 -19.97 -30.56
C GLU A 111 5.28 -19.34 -31.70
N CYS A 112 6.06 -18.29 -31.41
CA CYS A 112 6.92 -17.64 -32.39
C CYS A 112 8.04 -18.58 -32.85
N ASP A 113 8.72 -19.22 -31.90
CA ASP A 113 9.79 -20.18 -32.17
C ASP A 113 9.29 -21.35 -33.02
N GLN A 114 8.08 -21.86 -32.73
CA GLN A 114 7.45 -22.91 -33.53
C GLN A 114 7.16 -22.45 -34.95
N LYS A 115 6.62 -21.24 -35.14
CA LYS A 115 6.36 -20.68 -36.48
C LYS A 115 7.65 -20.47 -37.27
N LEU A 116 8.71 -20.00 -36.61
CA LEU A 116 10.03 -19.85 -37.24
C LEU A 116 10.62 -21.19 -37.66
N MET A 117 10.45 -22.23 -36.85
CA MET A 117 10.90 -23.58 -37.18
C MET A 117 10.17 -24.13 -38.40
N THR A 118 8.84 -24.02 -38.44
CA THR A 118 8.04 -24.44 -39.60
C THR A 118 8.44 -23.69 -40.86
N LEU A 119 8.54 -22.36 -40.80
CA LEU A 119 8.97 -21.55 -41.95
C LEU A 119 10.35 -21.95 -42.46
N ARG A 120 11.28 -22.25 -41.56
CA ARG A 120 12.63 -22.69 -41.90
C ARG A 120 12.62 -24.05 -42.61
N ASP A 121 11.75 -24.97 -42.20
CA ASP A 121 11.62 -26.28 -42.83
C ASP A 121 10.92 -26.17 -44.21
N ASP A 122 9.89 -25.33 -44.34
CA ASP A 122 9.22 -25.04 -45.61
C ASP A 122 10.21 -24.43 -46.63
N MET A 123 10.99 -23.42 -46.21
CA MET A 123 12.01 -22.81 -47.08
C MET A 123 13.10 -23.79 -47.49
N ALA A 124 13.46 -24.74 -46.63
CA ALA A 124 14.45 -25.77 -46.95
C ALA A 124 13.90 -26.76 -47.98
N ALA A 125 12.62 -27.11 -47.90
CA ALA A 125 11.94 -27.95 -48.88
C ALA A 125 11.86 -27.24 -50.24
N ASP A 126 11.39 -25.99 -50.26
CA ASP A 126 11.31 -25.18 -51.50
C ASP A 126 12.70 -25.04 -52.16
N LEU A 127 13.75 -24.81 -51.37
CA LEU A 127 15.11 -24.72 -51.90
C LEU A 127 15.59 -26.04 -52.50
N TYR A 128 15.29 -27.18 -51.85
CA TYR A 128 15.63 -28.50 -52.37
C TYR A 128 14.93 -28.79 -53.70
N ASP A 129 13.63 -28.49 -53.79
CA ASP A 129 12.85 -28.69 -55.01
C ASP A 129 13.40 -27.82 -56.15
N LEU A 130 13.73 -26.56 -55.88
CA LEU A 130 14.35 -25.65 -56.86
C LEU A 130 15.74 -26.12 -57.31
N GLU A 131 16.56 -26.64 -56.39
CA GLU A 131 17.86 -27.22 -56.72
C GLU A 131 17.69 -28.45 -57.63
N GLU A 132 16.75 -29.34 -57.31
CA GLU A 132 16.45 -30.52 -58.12
C GLU A 132 15.98 -30.13 -59.53
N GLU A 133 15.04 -29.18 -59.64
CA GLU A 133 14.57 -28.65 -60.93
C GLU A 133 15.71 -28.03 -61.74
N TYR A 134 16.60 -27.26 -61.11
CA TYR A 134 17.78 -26.69 -61.78
C TYR A 134 18.71 -27.78 -62.32
N TYR A 135 19.03 -28.81 -61.50
CA TYR A 135 19.91 -29.89 -61.93
C TYR A 135 19.30 -30.79 -63.02
N ASN A 136 17.98 -30.86 -63.10
CA ASN A 136 17.23 -31.57 -64.15
C ASN A 136 16.97 -30.70 -65.39
N SER A 137 17.30 -29.41 -65.35
CA SER A 137 17.06 -28.47 -66.43
C SER A 137 18.13 -28.51 -67.52
N ILE A 138 17.73 -28.17 -68.75
CA ILE A 138 18.61 -27.99 -69.91
C ILE A 138 19.56 -26.78 -69.76
N TYR A 139 19.35 -25.92 -68.76
CA TYR A 139 20.19 -24.77 -68.44
C TYR A 139 21.33 -25.09 -67.46
N LYS A 140 21.46 -26.36 -67.04
CA LYS A 140 22.60 -26.85 -66.27
C LYS A 140 23.90 -26.62 -67.07
N VAL A 141 24.78 -25.77 -66.54
CA VAL A 141 26.15 -25.54 -67.04
C VAL A 141 27.10 -26.59 -66.48
#